data_AF-A0A816B425-F1
#
_entry.id   AF-A0A816B425-F1
#
_cell.length_a   1.000
_cell.length_b   1.000
_cell.length_c   1.000
_cell.angle_alpha   90.00
_cell.angle_beta   90.00
_cell.angle_gamma   90.00
#
_symmetry.space_group_name_H-M   'P 1'
#
loop_
_entity.id
_entity.type
_entity.pdbx_description
1 polymer ?
#
loop_
_entity_poly.entity_id
_entity_poly.type
_entity_poly.pdbx_seq_one_letter_code
_entity_poly.pdbx_strand_id
1 'polypeptide(L)' 'MKQYIQPGVDIHLILTSAKEIKLTPVRDAFINVFGRVTVQGIGVQSNVAPQPVGFEAGFKGAGQRIETLRRQNVVR' A
#
# COMPACT_ATOMS: atom_id res chain seq x y z
N MET A 1 21.64 -16.88 -23.85
CA MET A 1 20.23 -16.49 -24.11
C MET A 1 20.05 -15.07 -23.59
N LYS A 2 19.77 -14.08 -24.46
CA LYS A 2 19.51 -12.71 -24.02
C LYS A 2 18.06 -12.65 -23.52
N GLN A 3 17.87 -12.51 -22.22
CA GLN A 3 16.56 -12.17 -21.68
C GLN A 3 16.25 -10.73 -22.12
N TYR A 4 15.36 -10.61 -23.10
CA TYR A 4 14.71 -9.36 -23.41
C TYR A 4 13.83 -9.03 -22.22
N ILE A 5 14.34 -8.19 -21.31
CA ILE A 5 13.52 -7.53 -20.31
C ILE A 5 12.52 -6.69 -21.13
N GLN A 6 11.31 -7.20 -21.29
CA GLN A 6 10.19 -6.34 -21.66
C GLN A 6 10.19 -5.22 -20.61
N PRO A 7 10.12 -3.94 -21.01
CA PRO A 7 9.97 -2.85 -20.05
C PRO A 7 8.57 -3.01 -19.43
N GLY A 8 8.47 -3.89 -18.43
CA GLY A 8 7.29 -4.03 -17.60
C GLY A 8 7.08 -2.70 -16.88
N VAL A 9 5.82 -2.29 -16.76
CA VAL A 9 5.42 -1.13 -15.98
C VAL A 9 5.99 -1.32 -14.57
N ASP A 10 6.94 -0.48 -14.16
CA ASP A 10 7.47 -0.51 -12.80
C ASP A 10 6.42 0.15 -11.90
N ILE A 11 5.65 -0.67 -11.19
CA ILE A 11 4.62 -0.17 -10.29
C ILE A 11 5.26 0.15 -8.94
N HIS A 12 5.23 1.42 -8.57
CA HIS A 12 5.57 1.86 -7.21
C HIS A 12 4.31 1.88 -6.35
N LEU A 13 4.24 0.98 -5.38
CA LEU A 13 3.11 0.84 -4.47
C LEU A 13 3.49 1.37 -3.08
N ILE A 14 2.74 2.34 -2.60
CA ILE A 14 2.88 2.89 -1.24
C ILE A 14 1.74 2.37 -0.38
N LEU A 15 2.09 1.71 0.74
CA LEU A 15 1.14 1.19 1.71
C LEU A 15 1.13 2.06 2.96
N THR A 16 -0.06 2.31 3.52
CA THR A 16 -0.25 3.09 4.75
C THR A 16 0.03 2.30 6.04
N SER A 17 0.80 1.21 5.92
CA SER A 17 1.30 0.42 7.04
C SER A 17 2.78 0.12 6.85
N ALA A 18 3.49 -0.09 7.94
CA ALA A 18 4.86 -0.59 7.95
C ALA A 18 4.97 -2.03 8.51
N LYS A 19 3.84 -2.70 8.73
CA LYS A 19 3.84 -4.06 9.30
C LYS A 19 4.03 -5.09 8.20
N GLU A 20 5.10 -5.90 8.25
CA GLU A 20 5.41 -6.91 7.22
C GLU A 20 4.26 -7.89 6.96
N ILE A 21 3.51 -8.27 8.01
CA ILE A 21 2.31 -9.12 7.87
C ILE A 21 1.24 -8.53 6.93
N LYS A 22 1.28 -7.22 6.67
CA LYS A 22 0.41 -6.54 5.69
C LYS A 22 1.13 -6.28 4.35
N LEU A 23 2.43 -6.02 4.39
CA LEU A 23 3.22 -5.69 3.18
C LEU A 23 3.39 -6.91 2.28
N THR A 24 3.79 -8.04 2.85
CA THR A 24 4.06 -9.29 2.12
C THR A 24 2.87 -9.75 1.28
N PRO A 25 1.66 -9.96 1.83
CA PRO A 25 0.53 -10.45 1.03
C PRO A 25 0.12 -9.46 -0.07
N VAL A 26 0.27 -8.16 0.16
CA VAL A 26 -0.01 -7.16 -0.88
C VAL A 26 1.05 -7.19 -1.97
N ARG A 27 2.33 -7.30 -1.61
CA ARG A 27 3.44 -7.45 -2.57
C ARG A 27 3.23 -8.68 -3.45
N ASP A 28 2.93 -9.82 -2.86
CA ASP A 28 2.76 -11.09 -3.57
C ASP A 28 1.57 -11.02 -4.53
N ALA A 29 0.45 -10.45 -4.10
CA ALA A 29 -0.71 -10.25 -4.96
C ALA A 29 -0.40 -9.35 -6.16
N PHE A 30 0.31 -8.24 -5.95
CA PHE A 30 0.67 -7.32 -7.02
C PHE A 30 1.75 -7.87 -7.96
N ILE A 31 2.74 -8.63 -7.44
CA ILE A 31 3.72 -9.33 -8.28
C ILE A 31 3.03 -10.38 -9.15
N ASN A 32 2.06 -11.13 -8.60
CA ASN A 32 1.31 -12.13 -9.36
C ASN A 32 0.55 -11.49 -10.55
N VAL A 33 -0.09 -10.34 -10.32
CA VAL A 33 -0.91 -9.67 -11.35
C VAL A 33 -0.06 -8.86 -12.35
N PHE A 34 0.98 -8.17 -11.88
CA PHE A 34 1.70 -7.16 -12.68
C PHE A 34 3.17 -7.51 -12.96
N GLY A 35 3.68 -8.60 -12.40
CA GLY A 35 5.05 -9.09 -12.62
C GLY A 35 6.12 -8.36 -11.80
N ARG A 36 6.26 -7.03 -11.96
CA ARG A 36 7.30 -6.22 -11.29
C ARG A 36 6.69 -5.07 -10.50
N VAL A 37 6.82 -5.11 -9.17
CA VAL A 37 6.31 -4.08 -8.26
C VAL A 37 7.33 -3.75 -7.18
N THR A 38 7.52 -2.45 -6.91
CA THR A 38 8.28 -1.93 -5.78
C THR A 38 7.31 -1.50 -4.68
N VAL A 39 7.37 -2.14 -3.50
CA VAL A 39 6.46 -1.85 -2.38
C VAL A 39 7.18 -1.09 -1.27
N GLN A 40 6.66 0.06 -0.89
CA GLN A 40 7.12 0.86 0.26
C GLN A 40 6.01 0.94 1.31
N GLY A 41 6.31 0.47 2.53
CA GLY A 41 5.42 0.63 3.67
C GLY A 41 5.71 1.89 4.47
N ILE A 42 4.68 2.68 4.76
CA ILE A 42 4.77 3.91 5.54
C ILE A 42 3.77 3.80 6.70
N GLY A 43 4.27 3.93 7.92
CA GLY A 43 3.45 3.87 9.12
C GLY A 43 2.57 5.12 9.24
N VAL A 44 1.26 4.95 9.11
CA VAL A 44 0.30 6.07 9.22
C VAL A 44 -0.76 5.76 10.26
N GLN A 45 -1.06 6.75 11.09
CA GLN A 45 -2.14 6.69 12.07
C GLN A 45 -3.44 7.24 11.49
N SER A 46 -4.56 6.72 11.98
CA SER A 46 -5.91 7.23 11.71
C SER A 46 -6.51 7.81 12.99
N ASN A 47 -7.48 8.71 12.86
CA ASN A 47 -8.19 9.28 14.02
C ASN A 47 -9.33 8.37 14.53
N VAL A 48 -9.54 7.22 13.89
CA VAL A 48 -10.43 6.16 14.39
C VAL A 48 -9.70 5.34 15.46
N ALA A 49 -10.46 4.79 16.41
CA ALA A 49 -9.96 3.90 17.45
C ALA A 49 -9.05 2.78 16.88
N PRO A 50 -8.05 2.30 17.65
CA PRO A 50 -7.13 1.25 17.19
C PRO A 50 -7.82 -0.03 16.71
N GLN A 51 -8.98 -0.34 17.30
CA GLN A 51 -9.90 -1.39 16.89
C GLN A 51 -11.24 -0.77 16.50
N PRO A 52 -11.42 -0.38 15.22
CA PRO A 52 -12.69 0.11 14.72
C PRO A 52 -13.76 -0.98 14.83
N VAL A 53 -14.95 -0.62 15.32
CA VAL A 53 -16.10 -1.52 15.35
C VAL A 53 -17.05 -1.13 14.21
N GLY A 54 -17.41 -2.11 13.39
CA GLY A 54 -18.28 -1.91 12.23
C GLY A 54 -17.53 -1.51 10.94
N PHE A 55 -18.17 -1.76 9.81
CA PHE A 55 -17.62 -1.53 8.47
C PHE A 55 -17.24 -0.06 8.24
N GLU A 56 -18.15 0.86 8.57
CA GLU A 56 -17.98 2.29 8.31
C GLU A 56 -16.75 2.87 9.04
N ALA A 57 -16.57 2.50 10.31
CA ALA A 57 -15.42 2.95 11.09
C ALA A 57 -14.10 2.42 10.53
N GLY A 58 -14.07 1.16 10.09
CA GLY A 58 -12.90 0.56 9.42
C GLY A 58 -12.58 1.23 8.09
N PHE A 59 -13.60 1.44 7.24
CA PHE A 59 -13.47 2.09 5.95
C PHE A 59 -12.97 3.54 6.09
N LYS A 60 -13.57 4.30 7.01
CA LYS A 60 -13.14 5.67 7.34
C LYS A 60 -11.70 5.70 7.83
N GLY A 61 -11.30 4.77 8.70
CA GLY A 61 -9.93 4.68 9.20
C GLY A 61 -8.90 4.39 8.09
N ALA A 62 -9.24 3.54 7.14
CA ALA A 62 -8.39 3.26 5.98
C ALA A 62 -8.24 4.49 5.07
N GLY A 63 -9.35 5.16 4.75
CA GLY A 63 -9.37 6.37 3.92
C GLY A 63 -8.56 7.51 4.54
N GLN A 64 -8.71 7.75 5.84
CA GLN A 64 -7.93 8.76 6.57
C GLN A 64 -6.43 8.54 6.46
N ARG A 65 -5.95 7.29 6.46
CA ARG A 65 -4.51 7.02 6.31
C ARG A 65 -3.98 7.40 4.93
N ILE A 66 -4.77 7.15 3.88
CA ILE A 66 -4.41 7.53 2.52
C ILE A 66 -4.38 9.05 2.39
N GLU A 67 -5.41 9.73 2.91
CA GLU A 67 -5.46 11.19 2.91
C GLU A 67 -4.28 11.81 3.63
N THR A 68 -3.87 11.25 4.78
CA THR A 68 -2.70 11.74 5.52
C THR A 68 -1.43 11.70 4.65
N LEU A 69 -1.17 10.61 3.92
CA LEU A 69 0.00 10.54 3.04
C LEU A 69 -0.07 11.52 1.87
N ARG A 70 -1.25 11.71 1.28
CA ARG A 70 -1.46 12.69 0.20
C ARG A 70 -1.21 14.11 0.69
N ARG A 71 -1.72 14.47 1.88
CA ARG A 71 -1.47 15.78 2.50
C ARG A 71 0.01 16.01 2.83
N GLN A 72 0.74 14.94 3.16
CA GLN A 72 2.18 14.99 3.40
C GLN A 72 3.01 15.02 2.11
N ASN A 73 2.39 15.04 0.91
CA ASN A 73 3.06 14.94 -0.39
C ASN A 73 3.94 13.69 -0.57
N VAL A 74 3.66 12.64 0.21
CA VAL A 74 4.35 11.35 0.12
C VAL A 74 3.83 10.54 -1.07
N VAL A 75 2.56 10.75 -1.43
CA VAL A 75 1.90 10.13 -2.57
C VAL A 75 1.30 11.25 -3.42
N ARG A 76 1.64 11.30 -4.71
CA ARG A 76 1.10 12.23 -5.71
C ARG A 76 0.27 11.48 -6.74
#